data_AF-A0A7K4RGW1-F1
#
_entry.id   AF-A0A7K4RGW1-F1
#
_cell.length_a   1.000
_cell.length_b   1.000
_cell.length_c   1.000
_cell.angle_alpha   90.00
_cell.angle_beta   90.00
_cell.angle_gamma   90.00
#
_symmetry.space_group_name_H-M   'P 1'
#
loop_
_entity.id
_entity.type
_entity.pdbx_description
1 polymer ?
#
loop_
_entity_poly.entity_id
_entity_poly.type
_entity_poly.pdbx_seq_one_letter_code
_entity_poly.pdbx_strand_id
1 'polypeptide(L)'
;FPQFLSACAPATREHPEVLPFLRARHARARPEFRGSAEFRNILGRLLRRLRSRRSKTFVYINELCTVLKARALRRRLPLLPPPGAPRDPGPDSRCPNGHSRPSRRADGSSPCADASSRASSRPPPAAGASSARPDSSSRGGSSGGSRRQIRHLEHLLRVYAGEIRRLQERELDFQELDSADSPYLQEGRLKRRMMRIFRRLCQLKECSSLTGRVLEQRIRFRGTRYPEVNRRVERLINRPDAFPDYSDILREIRAASQRHRLGLARRHMEGLAQEAFREVGNRLQERRHLDLVYNFGSHL
;
A
#
# COMPACT_ATOMS: atom_id res chain seq x y z
N PHE A 1 -21.02 16.19 24.83
CA PHE A 1 -21.68 15.60 23.64
C PHE A 1 -23.02 16.28 23.29
N PRO A 2 -24.01 16.49 24.20
CA PRO A 2 -25.32 17.07 23.84
C PRO A 2 -25.25 18.43 23.12
N GLN A 3 -24.36 19.33 23.56
CA GLN A 3 -24.12 20.63 22.91
C GLN A 3 -23.72 20.51 21.43
N PHE A 4 -23.02 19.44 21.04
CA PHE A 4 -22.65 19.21 19.63
C PHE A 4 -23.85 18.79 18.79
N LEU A 5 -24.73 17.94 19.33
CA LEU A 5 -25.98 17.56 18.67
C LEU A 5 -26.90 18.77 18.47
N SER A 6 -27.06 19.60 19.50
CA SER A 6 -27.83 20.85 19.42
C SER A 6 -27.26 21.81 18.36
N ALA A 7 -25.93 21.95 18.30
CA ALA A 7 -25.28 22.79 17.29
C ALA A 7 -25.36 22.24 15.85
N CYS A 8 -25.56 20.93 15.67
CA CYS A 8 -25.76 20.31 14.35
C CYS A 8 -27.22 20.38 13.88
N ALA A 9 -28.20 20.36 14.80
CA ALA A 9 -29.62 20.22 14.48
C ALA A 9 -30.18 21.20 13.44
N PRO A 10 -29.78 22.50 13.37
CA PRO A 10 -30.25 23.40 12.32
C PRO A 10 -29.78 23.02 10.90
N ALA A 11 -28.61 22.37 10.79
CA ALA A 11 -28.01 21.97 9.52
C ALA A 11 -28.33 20.53 9.12
N THR A 12 -28.99 19.76 9.99
CA THR A 12 -29.47 18.39 9.69
C THR A 12 -31.00 18.34 9.62
N ARG A 13 -31.67 19.44 9.25
CA ARG A 13 -33.14 19.50 9.13
C ARG A 13 -33.67 18.61 8.00
N GLU A 14 -32.95 18.55 6.88
CA GLU A 14 -33.25 17.69 5.72
C GLU A 14 -32.94 16.21 5.98
N HIS A 15 -32.13 15.93 7.02
CA HIS A 15 -31.64 14.59 7.38
C HIS A 15 -31.75 14.34 8.91
N PRO A 16 -32.96 14.29 9.47
CA PRO A 16 -33.18 14.15 10.91
C PRO A 16 -32.58 12.86 11.50
N GLU A 17 -32.45 11.79 10.70
CA GLU A 17 -31.85 10.49 11.05
C GLU A 17 -30.39 10.58 11.53
N VAL A 18 -29.69 11.67 11.19
CA VAL A 18 -28.29 11.90 11.58
C VAL A 18 -28.12 12.07 13.09
N LEU A 19 -29.09 12.68 13.78
CA LEU A 19 -28.99 12.91 15.23
C LEU A 19 -29.19 11.60 16.04
N PRO A 20 -30.21 10.74 15.78
CA PRO A 20 -30.28 9.40 16.32
C PRO A 20 -29.05 8.55 15.98
N PHE A 21 -28.55 8.59 14.74
CA PHE A 21 -27.36 7.86 14.33
C PHE A 21 -26.12 8.25 15.15
N LEU A 22 -25.89 9.56 15.36
CA LEU A 22 -24.81 10.06 16.22
C LEU A 22 -24.97 9.60 17.67
N ARG A 23 -26.19 9.62 18.23
CA ARG A 23 -26.46 9.09 19.58
C ARG A 23 -26.13 7.61 19.69
N ALA A 24 -26.54 6.79 18.72
CA ALA A 24 -26.23 5.36 18.68
C ALA A 24 -24.72 5.08 18.52
N ARG A 25 -24.01 5.86 17.69
CA ARG A 25 -22.55 5.78 17.54
C ARG A 25 -21.82 6.15 18.83
N HIS A 26 -22.28 7.16 19.55
CA HIS A 26 -21.74 7.54 20.85
C HIS A 26 -21.99 6.44 21.90
N ALA A 27 -23.21 5.90 21.99
CA ALA A 27 -23.53 4.82 22.92
C ALA A 27 -22.64 3.57 22.73
N ARG A 28 -22.28 3.25 21.48
CA ARG A 28 -21.36 2.15 21.13
C ARG A 28 -19.87 2.45 21.41
N ALA A 29 -19.49 3.68 21.75
CA ALA A 29 -18.12 4.02 22.11
C ALA A 29 -17.77 3.58 23.54
N ARG A 30 -16.53 3.14 23.77
CA ARG A 30 -16.03 2.68 25.07
C ARG A 30 -16.35 3.70 26.18
N PRO A 31 -16.87 3.28 27.36
CA PRO A 31 -17.22 4.21 28.45
C PRO A 31 -16.05 5.09 28.89
N GLU A 32 -14.86 4.50 29.07
CA GLU A 32 -13.60 5.19 29.39
C GLU A 32 -13.31 6.33 28.39
N PHE A 33 -13.43 6.04 27.09
CA PHE A 33 -13.21 7.03 26.04
C PHE A 33 -14.25 8.15 26.10
N ARG A 34 -15.52 7.85 26.35
CA ARG A 34 -16.58 8.86 26.52
C ARG A 34 -16.35 9.79 27.71
N GLY A 35 -15.74 9.30 28.80
CA GLY A 35 -15.36 10.11 29.96
C GLY A 35 -14.03 10.87 29.80
N SER A 36 -13.20 10.48 28.83
CA SER A 36 -11.82 10.96 28.69
C SER A 36 -11.67 12.45 28.39
N ALA A 37 -10.53 13.02 28.81
CA ALA A 37 -10.09 14.34 28.38
C ALA A 37 -9.88 14.42 26.84
N GLU A 38 -9.41 13.33 26.21
CA GLU A 38 -9.26 13.21 24.76
C GLU A 38 -10.58 13.51 24.03
N PHE A 39 -11.68 12.85 24.42
CA PHE A 39 -12.99 13.05 23.81
C PHE A 39 -13.56 14.45 24.05
N ARG A 40 -13.35 15.03 25.24
CA ARG A 40 -13.72 16.42 25.53
C ARG A 40 -12.96 17.42 24.65
N ASN A 41 -11.66 17.21 24.45
CA ASN A 41 -10.81 18.04 23.59
C ASN A 41 -11.23 17.96 22.12
N ILE A 42 -11.53 16.76 21.61
CA ILE A 42 -12.04 16.54 20.25
C ILE A 42 -13.38 17.27 20.06
N LEU A 43 -14.34 17.09 20.97
CA LEU A 43 -15.62 17.80 20.92
C LEU A 43 -15.46 19.32 20.99
N GLY A 44 -14.57 19.84 21.85
CA GLY A 44 -14.28 21.27 21.94
C GLY A 44 -13.63 21.85 20.69
N ARG A 45 -12.79 21.08 19.99
CA ARG A 45 -12.25 21.45 18.67
C ARG A 45 -13.35 21.49 17.60
N LEU A 46 -14.18 20.46 17.55
CA LEU A 46 -15.29 20.34 16.59
C LEU A 46 -16.35 21.43 16.79
N LEU A 47 -16.75 21.72 18.04
CA LEU A 47 -17.69 22.79 18.37
C LEU A 47 -17.18 24.18 17.91
N ARG A 48 -15.89 24.47 18.10
CA ARG A 48 -15.29 25.73 17.62
C ARG A 48 -15.30 25.83 16.09
N ARG A 49 -14.95 24.75 15.38
CA ARG A 49 -15.00 24.67 13.91
C ARG A 49 -16.43 24.77 13.35
N LEU A 50 -17.39 24.13 14.01
CA LEU A 50 -18.81 24.17 13.65
C LEU A 50 -19.41 25.57 13.82
N ARG A 51 -19.04 26.29 14.89
CA ARG A 51 -19.42 27.68 15.11
C ARG A 51 -18.84 28.64 14.07
N SER A 52 -17.59 28.45 13.65
CA SER A 52 -16.95 29.34 12.67
C SER A 52 -17.32 29.05 11.21
N ARG A 53 -17.64 27.80 10.84
CA ARG A 53 -17.96 27.40 9.45
C ARG A 53 -19.09 26.36 9.36
N ARG A 54 -20.34 26.82 9.54
CA ARG A 54 -21.55 25.97 9.50
C ARG A 54 -21.75 25.20 8.19
N SER A 55 -21.28 25.70 7.05
CA SER A 55 -21.35 25.00 5.75
C SER A 55 -20.60 23.66 5.73
N LYS A 56 -19.70 23.40 6.68
CA LYS A 56 -18.96 22.12 6.80
C LYS A 56 -19.50 21.19 7.90
N THR A 57 -20.74 21.38 8.36
CA THR A 57 -21.34 20.59 9.46
C THR A 57 -21.22 19.09 9.23
N PHE A 58 -21.58 18.58 8.05
CA PHE A 58 -21.48 17.14 7.73
C PHE A 58 -20.03 16.61 7.75
N VAL A 59 -19.03 17.44 7.44
CA VAL A 59 -17.61 17.07 7.55
C VAL A 59 -17.21 16.88 9.02
N TYR A 60 -17.66 17.77 9.91
CA TYR A 60 -17.40 17.68 11.35
C TYR A 60 -18.17 16.53 12.03
N ILE A 61 -19.39 16.25 11.54
CA ILE A 61 -20.16 15.05 11.89
C ILE A 61 -19.39 13.78 11.50
N ASN A 62 -18.84 13.72 10.29
CA ASN A 62 -18.06 12.57 9.83
C ASN A 62 -16.71 12.42 10.57
N GLU A 63 -16.02 13.53 10.90
CA GLU A 63 -14.83 13.55 11.77
C GLU A 63 -15.17 12.90 13.13
N LEU A 64 -16.30 13.27 13.74
CA LEU A 64 -16.77 12.68 15.00
C LEU A 64 -17.18 11.21 14.85
N CYS A 65 -17.91 10.85 13.79
CA CYS A 65 -18.31 9.46 13.51
C CYS A 65 -17.09 8.54 13.35
N THR A 66 -16.02 9.03 12.71
CA THR A 66 -14.78 8.29 12.52
C THR A 66 -14.07 8.02 13.84
N VAL A 67 -13.94 9.05 14.69
CA VAL A 67 -13.39 8.94 16.05
C VAL A 67 -14.19 7.95 16.91
N LEU A 68 -15.53 8.06 16.90
CA LEU A 68 -16.41 7.15 17.65
C LEU A 68 -16.36 5.71 17.12
N LYS A 69 -16.23 5.51 15.80
CA LYS A 69 -16.06 4.18 15.18
C LYS A 69 -14.73 3.54 15.58
N ALA A 70 -13.64 4.31 15.62
CA ALA A 70 -12.32 3.83 15.99
C ALA A 70 -12.24 3.38 17.47
N ARG A 71 -12.99 4.03 18.37
CA ARG A 71 -13.06 3.71 19.81
C ARG A 71 -14.36 3.00 20.21
N ALA A 72 -14.99 2.30 19.26
CA ALA A 72 -16.20 1.51 19.52
C ALA A 72 -15.90 0.20 20.27
N LEU A 73 -16.87 -0.27 21.06
CA LEU A 73 -16.89 -1.64 21.55
C LEU A 73 -17.11 -2.58 20.37
N ARG A 74 -16.08 -3.33 19.98
CA ARG A 74 -16.25 -4.47 19.06
C ARG A 74 -17.04 -5.54 19.81
N ARG A 75 -18.29 -5.81 19.42
CA ARG A 75 -18.95 -7.07 19.80
C ARG A 75 -18.11 -8.20 19.23
N ARG A 76 -17.41 -8.94 20.08
CA ARG A 76 -17.13 -10.35 19.78
C ARG A 76 -18.50 -11.03 19.73
N LEU A 77 -18.81 -11.68 18.63
CA LEU A 77 -19.90 -12.64 18.62
C LEU A 77 -19.46 -13.78 19.56
N PRO A 78 -20.29 -14.26 20.50
CA PRO A 78 -19.96 -15.47 21.23
C PRO A 78 -19.96 -16.63 20.24
N LEU A 79 -18.77 -17.17 19.94
CA LEU A 79 -18.67 -18.51 19.39
C LEU A 79 -19.14 -19.45 20.48
N LEU A 80 -20.11 -20.34 20.19
CA LEU A 80 -20.39 -21.44 21.10
C LEU A 80 -19.12 -22.31 21.21
N PRO A 81 -18.75 -22.78 22.42
CA PRO A 81 -17.71 -23.79 22.53
C PRO A 81 -18.18 -25.09 21.89
N PRO A 82 -17.28 -25.88 21.27
CA PRO A 82 -17.62 -27.19 20.74
C PRO A 82 -18.05 -28.14 21.88
N PRO A 83 -18.98 -29.08 21.63
CA PRO A 83 -19.38 -30.06 22.63
C PRO A 83 -18.22 -31.04 22.86
N GLY A 84 -17.71 -31.13 24.09
CA GLY A 84 -16.69 -32.13 24.47
C GLY A 84 -15.59 -31.69 25.43
N ALA A 85 -15.56 -30.45 25.93
CA ALA A 85 -14.62 -30.06 26.98
C ALA A 85 -15.17 -30.42 28.38
N PRO A 86 -14.44 -31.20 29.21
CA PRO A 86 -14.86 -31.48 30.58
C PRO A 86 -14.81 -30.22 31.44
N ARG A 87 -15.81 -30.08 32.33
CA ARG A 87 -15.83 -29.08 33.39
C ARG A 87 -15.13 -29.65 34.60
N ASP A 88 -14.28 -28.84 35.26
CA ASP A 88 -13.99 -29.02 36.68
C ASP A 88 -14.05 -27.67 37.42
N PRO A 89 -14.44 -27.66 38.71
CA PRO A 89 -14.66 -26.44 39.48
C PRO A 89 -13.43 -26.04 40.30
N GLY A 90 -13.31 -24.74 40.60
CA GLY A 90 -12.67 -24.28 41.84
C GLY A 90 -13.71 -24.03 42.94
N PRO A 91 -13.35 -23.50 44.12
CA PRO A 91 -12.02 -23.02 44.54
C PRO A 91 -11.55 -23.56 45.92
N ASP A 92 -10.30 -23.30 46.34
CA ASP A 92 -9.97 -22.46 47.53
C ASP A 92 -8.55 -22.61 48.12
N SER A 93 -8.11 -21.52 48.77
CA SER A 93 -7.22 -21.44 49.94
C SER A 93 -5.68 -21.56 49.87
N ARG A 94 -5.05 -20.43 50.25
CA ARG A 94 -3.89 -20.25 51.17
C ARG A 94 -2.43 -20.37 50.66
N CYS A 95 -1.81 -19.18 50.57
CA CYS A 95 -0.41 -18.85 50.91
C CYS A 95 -0.08 -19.24 52.39
N PRO A 96 1.20 -19.34 52.88
CA PRO A 96 2.24 -18.32 52.66
C PRO A 96 3.76 -18.72 52.70
N ASN A 97 4.59 -17.72 52.37
CA ASN A 97 5.98 -17.43 52.80
C ASN A 97 7.12 -18.47 52.70
N GLY A 98 8.27 -17.99 52.19
CA GLY A 98 9.59 -18.64 52.32
C GLY A 98 10.70 -17.83 51.65
N HIS A 99 11.59 -17.19 52.43
CA HIS A 99 12.69 -16.36 51.91
C HIS A 99 13.88 -17.19 51.41
N SER A 100 14.63 -16.70 50.40
CA SER A 100 16.08 -16.34 50.51
C SER A 100 16.84 -16.31 49.17
N ARG A 101 17.69 -15.28 48.97
CA ARG A 101 18.91 -15.29 48.12
C ARG A 101 20.11 -15.58 49.04
N PRO A 102 21.21 -16.23 48.57
CA PRO A 102 22.35 -15.53 47.89
C PRO A 102 22.89 -16.34 46.68
N SER A 103 23.44 -15.79 45.58
CA SER A 103 24.59 -14.87 45.34
C SER A 103 25.93 -15.56 45.03
N ARG A 104 26.67 -15.01 44.04
CA ARG A 104 28.08 -15.22 43.58
C ARG A 104 28.23 -16.07 42.29
N ARG A 105 28.70 -15.48 41.17
CA ARG A 105 30.10 -15.18 40.72
C ARG A 105 30.84 -16.47 40.30
N ALA A 106 31.63 -16.58 39.22
CA ALA A 106 32.06 -15.65 38.14
C ALA A 106 32.45 -16.52 36.87
N ASP A 107 33.15 -16.11 35.80
CA ASP A 107 33.78 -14.86 35.31
C ASP A 107 34.00 -14.95 33.76
N GLY A 108 34.68 -13.97 33.13
CA GLY A 108 35.23 -14.04 31.75
C GLY A 108 34.46 -13.21 30.70
N SER A 109 34.79 -11.94 30.43
CA SER A 109 35.90 -11.45 29.58
C SER A 109 35.72 -11.80 28.09
N SER A 110 35.22 -10.93 27.19
CA SER A 110 35.78 -9.66 26.63
C SER A 110 36.89 -9.86 25.57
N PRO A 111 37.09 -8.94 24.58
CA PRO A 111 36.12 -8.02 23.93
C PRO A 111 36.39 -7.72 22.41
N CYS A 112 35.62 -6.79 21.81
CA CYS A 112 35.93 -5.87 20.68
C CYS A 112 36.23 -6.46 19.26
N ALA A 113 35.56 -6.04 18.17
CA ALA A 113 35.55 -4.73 17.45
C ALA A 113 36.87 -4.46 16.68
N ASP A 114 36.93 -3.89 15.46
CA ASP A 114 35.94 -3.25 14.55
C ASP A 114 36.48 -3.25 13.09
N ALA A 115 35.88 -2.45 12.20
CA ALA A 115 36.42 -1.85 10.98
C ALA A 115 36.50 -2.68 9.68
N SER A 116 35.53 -2.41 8.78
CA SER A 116 35.71 -2.50 7.32
C SER A 116 35.90 -1.11 6.72
N SER A 117 36.84 -0.89 5.80
CA SER A 117 36.77 0.25 4.87
C SER A 117 37.67 0.14 3.62
N ARG A 118 37.07 0.49 2.46
CA ARG A 118 37.69 0.98 1.19
C ARG A 118 38.64 0.02 0.42
N ALA A 119 39.08 0.33 -0.81
CA ALA A 119 38.39 0.77 -2.05
C ALA A 119 39.40 0.83 -3.23
N SER A 120 38.91 0.61 -4.47
CA SER A 120 39.46 1.12 -5.77
C SER A 120 40.62 0.43 -6.53
N SER A 121 40.48 0.52 -7.88
CA SER A 121 41.49 0.70 -8.97
C SER A 121 42.37 -0.45 -9.57
N ARG A 122 41.89 -1.02 -10.71
CA ARG A 122 42.44 -0.96 -12.11
C ARG A 122 43.80 -1.67 -12.50
N PRO A 123 44.20 -1.81 -13.81
CA PRO A 123 44.49 -3.12 -14.47
C PRO A 123 45.91 -3.23 -15.15
N PRO A 124 46.10 -3.86 -16.35
CA PRO A 124 46.37 -5.27 -16.72
C PRO A 124 47.82 -5.53 -17.27
N PRO A 125 48.19 -6.76 -17.70
CA PRO A 125 48.30 -7.13 -19.15
C PRO A 125 47.80 -8.58 -19.44
N ALA A 126 47.37 -9.07 -20.62
CA ALA A 126 47.77 -8.97 -22.04
C ALA A 126 48.69 -10.12 -22.57
N ALA A 127 48.07 -11.21 -23.08
CA ALA A 127 48.53 -12.21 -24.06
C ALA A 127 47.46 -13.35 -24.15
N GLY A 128 47.13 -14.03 -25.25
CA GLY A 128 47.58 -13.92 -26.63
C GLY A 128 47.73 -15.30 -27.29
N ALA A 129 46.69 -15.85 -27.94
CA ALA A 129 46.78 -16.99 -28.87
C ALA A 129 45.48 -17.18 -29.69
N SER A 130 45.63 -17.47 -30.99
CA SER A 130 44.54 -17.70 -31.94
C SER A 130 44.51 -19.17 -32.39
N SER A 131 43.34 -19.76 -32.66
CA SER A 131 43.06 -20.55 -33.89
C SER A 131 41.66 -21.17 -33.92
N ALA A 132 41.30 -21.71 -35.09
CA ALA A 132 40.26 -22.71 -35.36
C ALA A 132 38.78 -22.33 -35.13
N ARG A 133 38.14 -21.88 -36.22
CA ARG A 133 36.75 -22.28 -36.50
C ARG A 133 36.72 -23.78 -36.82
N PRO A 134 35.57 -24.44 -36.63
CA PRO A 134 34.90 -24.99 -37.81
C PRO A 134 33.43 -24.57 -37.91
N ASP A 135 32.96 -24.39 -39.14
CA ASP A 135 31.55 -24.30 -39.45
C ASP A 135 30.86 -25.63 -39.11
N SER A 136 29.76 -25.58 -38.36
CA SER A 136 28.86 -26.71 -38.20
C SER A 136 27.40 -26.28 -38.18
N SER A 137 26.73 -26.56 -39.29
CA SER A 137 25.29 -26.83 -39.40
C SER A 137 24.32 -25.92 -38.64
N SER A 138 23.66 -25.08 -39.42
CA SER A 138 22.28 -24.63 -39.24
C SER A 138 21.35 -25.61 -38.48
N ARG A 139 21.31 -25.50 -37.16
CA ARG A 139 20.25 -26.09 -36.32
C ARG A 139 19.22 -25.03 -35.95
N GLY A 140 18.32 -24.75 -36.91
CA GLY A 140 17.05 -24.10 -36.58
C GLY A 140 16.27 -25.01 -35.62
N GLY A 141 16.07 -24.58 -34.37
CA GLY A 141 15.65 -25.50 -33.31
C GLY A 141 15.21 -24.82 -32.01
N SER A 142 14.16 -24.00 -32.09
CA SER A 142 13.47 -23.34 -30.97
C SER A 142 14.27 -22.26 -30.21
N SER A 143 13.98 -20.99 -30.52
CA SER A 143 14.34 -19.83 -29.71
C SER A 143 13.65 -19.83 -28.32
N GLY A 144 12.52 -20.51 -28.20
CA GLY A 144 11.79 -20.69 -26.95
C GLY A 144 12.48 -21.64 -25.97
N GLY A 145 12.35 -21.34 -24.68
CA GLY A 145 13.00 -22.05 -23.59
C GLY A 145 12.60 -23.53 -23.46
N SER A 146 13.44 -24.32 -22.78
CA SER A 146 13.23 -25.76 -22.61
C SER A 146 11.82 -26.08 -22.10
N ARG A 147 11.06 -26.87 -22.88
CA ARG A 147 9.68 -27.28 -22.54
C ARG A 147 9.56 -27.90 -21.14
N ARG A 148 10.60 -28.61 -20.67
CA ARG A 148 10.67 -29.16 -19.31
C ARG A 148 10.77 -28.07 -18.25
N GLN A 149 11.62 -27.05 -18.49
CA GLN A 149 11.78 -25.89 -17.61
C GLN A 149 10.49 -25.06 -17.52
N ILE A 150 9.81 -24.84 -18.65
CA ILE A 150 8.53 -24.11 -18.68
C ILE A 150 7.49 -24.83 -17.81
N ARG A 151 7.28 -26.15 -18.01
CA ARG A 151 6.35 -26.96 -17.20
C ARG A 151 6.69 -26.94 -15.71
N HIS A 152 7.97 -27.02 -15.36
CA HIS A 152 8.42 -26.96 -13.97
C HIS A 152 8.10 -25.60 -13.32
N LEU A 153 8.39 -24.49 -14.01
CA LEU A 153 8.10 -23.15 -13.52
C LEU A 153 6.59 -22.87 -13.42
N GLU A 154 5.78 -23.40 -14.35
CA GLU A 154 4.31 -23.34 -14.28
C GLU A 154 3.76 -24.14 -13.10
N HIS A 155 4.31 -25.34 -12.83
CA HIS A 155 3.95 -26.11 -11.64
C HIS A 155 4.33 -25.35 -10.35
N LEU A 156 5.53 -24.77 -10.28
CA LEU A 156 5.98 -23.99 -9.14
C LEU A 156 5.12 -22.74 -8.88
N LEU A 157 4.60 -22.08 -9.93
CA LEU A 157 3.59 -21.02 -9.77
C LEU A 157 2.31 -21.54 -9.10
N ARG A 158 1.81 -22.72 -9.47
CA ARG A 158 0.60 -23.31 -8.84
C ARG A 158 0.85 -23.64 -7.37
N VAL A 159 2.01 -24.22 -7.05
CA VAL A 159 2.41 -24.52 -5.67
C VAL A 159 2.47 -23.24 -4.83
N TYR A 160 3.12 -22.18 -5.33
CA TYR A 160 3.17 -20.89 -4.63
C TYR A 160 1.81 -20.20 -4.52
N ALA A 161 0.95 -20.32 -5.52
CA ALA A 161 -0.42 -19.80 -5.43
C ALA A 161 -1.25 -20.51 -4.35
N GLY A 162 -1.13 -21.84 -4.23
CA GLY A 162 -1.77 -22.61 -3.17
C GLY A 162 -1.27 -22.22 -1.78
N GLU A 163 0.05 -22.13 -1.59
CA GLU A 163 0.63 -21.74 -0.30
C GLU A 163 0.31 -20.28 0.08
N ILE A 164 0.24 -19.37 -0.88
CA ILE A 164 -0.23 -17.99 -0.63
C ILE A 164 -1.66 -17.98 -0.10
N ARG A 165 -2.58 -18.79 -0.67
CA ARG A 165 -3.96 -18.89 -0.16
C ARG A 165 -4.01 -19.42 1.27
N ARG A 166 -3.26 -20.49 1.55
CA ARG A 166 -3.15 -21.08 2.90
C ARG A 166 -2.63 -20.08 3.94
N LEU A 167 -1.68 -19.22 3.56
CA LEU A 167 -1.16 -18.16 4.43
C LEU A 167 -2.14 -16.99 4.61
N GLN A 168 -2.98 -16.70 3.60
CA GLN A 168 -4.02 -15.66 3.68
C GLN A 168 -5.20 -16.08 4.56
N GLU A 169 -5.53 -17.37 4.59
CA GLU A 169 -6.57 -17.96 5.45
C GLU A 169 -6.15 -18.13 6.91
N ARG A 170 -4.85 -18.08 7.21
CA ARG A 170 -4.33 -18.25 8.58
C ARG A 170 -4.59 -16.99 9.41
N GLU A 171 -5.28 -17.17 10.53
CA GLU A 171 -5.36 -16.14 11.58
C GLU A 171 -3.98 -15.94 12.23
N LEU A 172 -3.61 -14.67 12.50
CA LEU A 172 -2.39 -14.31 13.22
C LEU A 172 -2.74 -13.88 14.65
N ASP A 173 -1.98 -14.38 15.62
CA ASP A 173 -2.03 -13.89 17.00
C ASP A 173 -1.10 -12.68 17.23
N PHE A 174 -1.08 -12.17 18.47
CA PHE A 174 -0.26 -11.00 18.81
C PHE A 174 1.25 -11.28 18.86
N GLN A 175 1.69 -12.53 19.11
CA GLN A 175 3.10 -12.90 19.12
C GLN A 175 3.61 -13.12 17.69
N GLU A 176 2.79 -13.71 16.83
CA GLU A 176 3.07 -13.88 15.41
C GLU A 176 3.16 -12.54 14.67
N LEU A 177 2.39 -11.52 15.07
CA LEU A 177 2.47 -10.17 14.48
C LEU A 177 3.85 -9.53 14.63
N ASP A 178 4.54 -9.77 15.75
CA ASP A 178 5.90 -9.26 16.03
C ASP A 178 7.02 -10.19 15.49
N SER A 179 6.66 -11.35 14.94
CA SER A 179 7.62 -12.32 14.39
C SER A 179 8.13 -11.94 13.00
N ALA A 180 9.45 -12.01 12.80
CA ALA A 180 10.09 -11.87 11.48
C ALA A 180 9.68 -12.97 10.47
N ASP A 181 9.17 -14.09 10.98
CA ASP A 181 8.63 -15.21 10.21
C ASP A 181 7.11 -15.34 10.31
N SER A 182 6.40 -14.24 10.58
CA SER A 182 4.93 -14.19 10.55
C SER A 182 4.34 -14.68 9.21
N PRO A 183 3.15 -15.31 9.21
CA PRO A 183 2.48 -15.78 8.00
C PRO A 183 2.35 -14.68 6.92
N TYR A 184 2.06 -13.45 7.34
CA TYR A 184 1.98 -12.27 6.48
C TYR A 184 3.32 -11.92 5.80
N LEU A 185 4.44 -11.98 6.53
CA LEU A 185 5.76 -11.75 5.94
C LEU A 185 6.18 -12.92 5.02
N GLN A 186 5.81 -14.16 5.35
CA GLN A 186 5.99 -15.32 4.47
C GLN A 186 5.23 -15.15 3.15
N GLU A 187 3.96 -14.73 3.18
CA GLU A 187 3.13 -14.43 2.02
C GLU A 187 3.81 -13.38 1.12
N GLY A 188 4.30 -12.28 1.70
CA GLY A 188 5.05 -11.23 1.00
C GLY A 188 6.39 -11.70 0.42
N ARG A 189 7.05 -12.70 1.03
CA ARG A 189 8.25 -13.35 0.46
C ARG A 189 7.89 -14.27 -0.72
N LEU A 190 6.79 -15.03 -0.63
CA LEU A 190 6.31 -15.89 -1.71
C LEU A 190 5.81 -15.10 -2.92
N LYS A 191 4.98 -14.06 -2.72
CA LYS A 191 4.54 -13.16 -3.81
C LYS A 191 5.72 -12.58 -4.60
N ARG A 192 6.81 -12.19 -3.92
CA ARG A 192 8.06 -11.72 -4.57
C ARG A 192 8.85 -12.82 -5.29
N ARG A 193 8.77 -14.09 -4.87
CA ARG A 193 9.33 -15.24 -5.60
C ARG A 193 8.48 -15.57 -6.83
N MET A 194 7.15 -15.59 -6.68
CA MET A 194 6.17 -15.81 -7.75
C MET A 194 6.35 -14.84 -8.92
N MET A 195 6.50 -13.53 -8.65
CA MET A 195 6.75 -12.54 -9.72
C MET A 195 8.09 -12.70 -10.45
N ARG A 196 9.12 -13.28 -9.79
CA ARG A 196 10.39 -13.62 -10.47
C ARG A 196 10.20 -14.79 -11.43
N ILE A 197 9.46 -15.81 -11.01
CA ILE A 197 9.10 -16.97 -11.86
C ILE A 197 8.26 -16.52 -13.06
N PHE A 198 7.23 -15.67 -12.83
CA PHE A 198 6.40 -15.11 -13.89
C PHE A 198 7.24 -14.39 -14.96
N ARG A 199 8.12 -13.46 -14.56
CA ARG A 199 9.03 -12.77 -15.49
C ARG A 199 9.93 -13.73 -16.27
N ARG A 200 10.44 -14.79 -15.61
CA ARG A 200 11.24 -15.82 -16.28
C ARG A 200 10.43 -16.65 -17.27
N LEU A 201 9.17 -16.95 -16.96
CA LEU A 201 8.25 -17.61 -17.89
C LEU A 201 7.93 -16.75 -19.11
N CYS A 202 7.68 -15.44 -18.93
CA CYS A 202 7.51 -14.50 -20.04
C CYS A 202 8.73 -14.50 -20.98
N GLN A 203 9.95 -14.45 -20.42
CA GLN A 203 11.19 -14.58 -21.20
C GLN A 203 11.28 -15.89 -21.97
N LEU A 204 11.04 -17.03 -21.31
CA LEU A 204 11.15 -18.36 -21.93
C LEU A 204 10.06 -18.65 -22.98
N LYS A 205 8.94 -17.92 -22.92
CA LYS A 205 7.82 -17.98 -23.89
C LYS A 205 7.83 -16.84 -24.91
N GLU A 206 8.86 -15.99 -24.92
CA GLU A 206 8.96 -14.81 -25.81
C GLU A 206 7.72 -13.87 -25.74
N CYS A 207 7.10 -13.80 -24.56
CA CYS A 207 5.90 -13.00 -24.31
C CYS A 207 6.20 -11.75 -23.48
N SER A 208 5.36 -10.73 -23.62
CA SER A 208 5.40 -9.54 -22.78
C SER A 208 5.16 -9.90 -21.29
N SER A 209 5.74 -9.13 -20.38
CA SER A 209 5.49 -9.24 -18.93
C SER A 209 4.33 -8.38 -18.44
N LEU A 210 3.51 -7.85 -19.36
CA LEU A 210 2.27 -7.14 -19.04
C LEU A 210 1.26 -8.12 -18.41
N THR A 211 0.53 -7.63 -17.41
CA THR A 211 -0.42 -8.41 -16.62
C THR A 211 -1.88 -8.07 -16.92
N GLY A 212 -2.14 -7.09 -17.80
CA GLY A 212 -3.48 -6.62 -18.14
C GLY A 212 -4.03 -5.60 -17.13
N ARG A 213 -3.19 -5.08 -16.24
CA ARG A 213 -3.59 -4.15 -15.18
C ARG A 213 -4.04 -2.80 -15.72
N VAL A 214 -4.93 -2.13 -15.00
CA VAL A 214 -5.44 -0.82 -15.41
C VAL A 214 -4.33 0.25 -15.40
N LEU A 215 -3.30 0.11 -14.55
CA LEU A 215 -2.11 0.97 -14.61
C LEU A 215 -1.28 0.81 -15.91
N GLU A 216 -1.36 -0.33 -16.59
CA GLU A 216 -0.65 -0.58 -17.86
C GLU A 216 -1.36 0.08 -19.05
N GLN A 217 -2.62 0.50 -18.88
CA GLN A 217 -3.41 1.14 -19.94
C GLN A 217 -2.91 2.57 -20.19
N ARG A 218 -2.62 2.87 -21.47
CA ARG A 218 -2.11 4.16 -21.92
C ARG A 218 -3.20 5.23 -21.88
N ILE A 219 -3.03 6.24 -21.04
CA ILE A 219 -3.87 7.44 -21.03
C ILE A 219 -3.51 8.28 -22.25
N ARG A 220 -4.46 8.49 -23.16
CA ARG A 220 -4.32 9.46 -24.27
C ARG A 220 -4.54 10.89 -23.74
N PHE A 221 -3.78 11.86 -24.21
CA PHE A 221 -3.96 13.27 -23.84
C PHE A 221 -4.16 14.16 -25.08
N ARG A 222 -5.24 14.95 -25.07
CA ARG A 222 -5.65 15.85 -26.17
C ARG A 222 -6.17 17.20 -25.64
N GLY A 223 -5.77 17.61 -24.44
CA GLY A 223 -6.28 18.81 -23.77
C GLY A 223 -5.88 20.14 -24.42
N THR A 224 -4.87 20.16 -25.29
CA THR A 224 -4.43 21.40 -25.97
C THR A 224 -4.62 21.34 -27.48
N ARG A 225 -4.66 22.51 -28.14
CA ARG A 225 -4.71 22.63 -29.60
C ARG A 225 -3.39 22.26 -30.30
N TYR A 226 -2.31 22.03 -29.55
CA TYR A 226 -0.95 21.81 -30.07
C TYR A 226 -0.56 20.33 -29.98
N PRO A 227 -0.52 19.57 -31.10
CA PRO A 227 -0.19 18.15 -31.09
C PRO A 227 1.18 17.82 -30.47
N GLU A 228 2.14 18.75 -30.56
CA GLU A 228 3.51 18.64 -30.05
C GLU A 228 3.52 18.63 -28.52
N VAL A 229 2.74 19.53 -27.92
CA VAL A 229 2.47 19.59 -26.48
C VAL A 229 1.77 18.32 -26.04
N ASN A 230 0.68 17.95 -26.74
CA ASN A 230 -0.09 16.76 -26.40
C ASN A 230 0.79 15.50 -26.39
N ARG A 231 1.64 15.30 -27.40
CA ARG A 231 2.60 14.19 -27.48
C ARG A 231 3.68 14.22 -26.40
N ARG A 232 4.06 15.38 -25.85
CA ARG A 232 5.00 15.48 -24.71
C ARG A 232 4.32 15.12 -23.39
N VAL A 233 3.17 15.74 -23.09
CA VAL A 233 2.39 15.43 -21.88
C VAL A 233 1.97 13.97 -21.87
N GLU A 234 1.51 13.41 -23.00
CA GLU A 234 1.15 11.99 -23.09
C GLU A 234 2.35 11.06 -22.82
N ARG A 235 3.57 11.43 -23.22
CA ARG A 235 4.78 10.65 -22.89
C ARG A 235 5.18 10.78 -21.42
N LEU A 236 4.96 11.94 -20.80
CA LEU A 236 5.24 12.14 -19.37
C LEU A 236 4.34 11.26 -18.49
N ILE A 237 3.03 11.23 -18.75
CA ILE A 237 2.02 10.58 -17.88
C ILE A 237 1.95 9.05 -18.02
N ASN A 238 2.54 8.51 -19.10
CA ASN A 238 2.59 7.07 -19.39
C ASN A 238 3.97 6.44 -19.09
N ARG A 239 4.87 7.17 -18.42
CA ARG A 239 6.08 6.57 -17.80
C ARG A 239 5.67 5.69 -16.61
N PRO A 240 6.40 4.60 -16.31
CA PRO A 240 6.15 3.78 -15.12
C PRO A 240 6.25 4.64 -13.86
N ASP A 241 5.33 4.40 -12.91
CA ASP A 241 5.18 5.10 -11.62
C ASP A 241 5.08 6.64 -11.65
N ALA A 242 4.97 7.25 -12.84
CA ALA A 242 4.89 8.69 -12.99
C ALA A 242 3.60 9.28 -12.40
N PHE A 243 3.76 10.32 -11.59
CA PHE A 243 2.70 11.21 -11.14
C PHE A 243 3.24 12.64 -11.14
N PRO A 244 3.19 13.33 -12.29
CA PRO A 244 3.84 14.63 -12.45
C PRO A 244 3.16 15.71 -11.61
N ASP A 245 3.95 16.67 -11.15
CA ASP A 245 3.42 17.90 -10.56
C ASP A 245 3.06 18.94 -11.65
N TYR A 246 2.63 20.13 -11.22
CA TYR A 246 2.38 21.24 -12.13
C TYR A 246 3.65 21.71 -12.85
N SER A 247 4.80 21.69 -12.15
CA SER A 247 6.11 22.13 -12.65
C SER A 247 6.61 21.25 -13.79
N ASP A 248 6.41 19.93 -13.69
CA ASP A 248 6.72 18.92 -14.69
C ASP A 248 5.96 19.17 -15.99
N ILE A 249 4.64 19.40 -15.89
CA ILE A 249 3.78 19.65 -17.04
C ILE A 249 4.12 21.00 -17.68
N LEU A 250 4.33 22.05 -16.88
CA LEU A 250 4.77 23.36 -17.36
C LEU A 250 6.15 23.29 -18.05
N ARG A 251 7.07 22.46 -17.53
CA ARG A 251 8.39 22.19 -18.12
C ARG A 251 8.27 21.49 -19.47
N GLU A 252 7.43 20.46 -19.60
CA GLU A 252 7.18 19.79 -20.88
C GLU A 252 6.49 20.72 -21.89
N ILE A 253 5.57 21.59 -21.48
CA ILE A 253 4.91 22.60 -22.33
C ILE A 253 5.92 23.65 -22.83
N ARG A 254 6.74 24.21 -21.93
CA ARG A 254 7.82 25.15 -22.31
C ARG A 254 8.80 24.50 -23.29
N ALA A 255 9.20 23.25 -23.03
CA ALA A 255 10.10 22.49 -23.90
C ALA A 255 9.45 22.06 -25.24
N ALA A 256 8.12 21.96 -25.32
CA ALA A 256 7.39 21.82 -26.58
C ALA A 256 7.43 23.14 -27.37
N SER A 257 7.04 24.24 -26.72
CA SER A 257 6.93 25.57 -27.32
C SER A 257 8.26 26.06 -27.89
N GLN A 258 9.36 25.91 -27.13
CA GLN A 258 10.71 26.26 -27.58
C GLN A 258 11.18 25.38 -28.75
N ARG A 259 11.01 24.05 -28.67
CA ARG A 259 11.48 23.12 -29.70
C ARG A 259 10.75 23.29 -31.04
N HIS A 260 9.45 23.56 -30.99
CA HIS A 260 8.59 23.67 -32.17
C HIS A 260 8.23 25.12 -32.53
N ARG A 261 8.87 26.10 -31.89
CA ARG A 261 8.70 27.55 -32.13
C ARG A 261 7.23 28.00 -32.13
N LEU A 262 6.44 27.50 -31.19
CA LEU A 262 4.97 27.72 -31.14
C LEU A 262 4.54 29.15 -30.76
N GLY A 263 5.48 30.06 -30.47
CA GLY A 263 5.20 31.48 -30.19
C GLY A 263 4.40 31.75 -28.91
N LEU A 264 4.21 30.75 -28.04
CA LEU A 264 3.30 30.87 -26.89
C LEU A 264 3.85 31.82 -25.82
N ALA A 265 3.10 32.87 -25.49
CA ALA A 265 3.41 33.77 -24.39
C ALA A 265 3.42 33.04 -23.04
N ARG A 266 4.26 33.51 -22.09
CA ARG A 266 4.45 32.86 -20.79
C ARG A 266 3.13 32.60 -20.03
N ARG A 267 2.25 33.61 -19.94
CA ARG A 267 0.94 33.49 -19.27
C ARG A 267 0.04 32.43 -19.92
N HIS A 268 0.09 32.30 -21.25
CA HIS A 268 -0.69 31.29 -21.97
C HIS A 268 -0.16 29.86 -21.71
N MET A 269 1.17 29.69 -21.67
CA MET A 269 1.77 28.40 -21.27
C MET A 269 1.44 28.01 -19.82
N GLU A 270 1.35 28.98 -18.90
CA GLU A 270 0.94 28.76 -17.51
C GLU A 270 -0.53 28.33 -17.41
N GLY A 271 -1.44 28.97 -18.17
CA GLY A 271 -2.84 28.55 -18.28
C GLY A 271 -3.00 27.13 -18.85
N LEU A 272 -2.36 26.84 -19.99
CA LEU A 272 -2.35 25.50 -20.58
C LEU A 272 -1.81 24.44 -19.61
N ALA A 273 -0.78 24.78 -18.82
CA ALA A 273 -0.23 23.87 -17.82
C ALA A 273 -1.21 23.60 -16.67
N GLN A 274 -1.96 24.61 -16.22
CA GLN A 274 -2.95 24.47 -15.15
C GLN A 274 -4.13 23.59 -15.57
N GLU A 275 -4.64 23.79 -16.79
CA GLU A 275 -5.71 22.96 -17.38
C GLU A 275 -5.24 21.52 -17.60
N ALA A 276 -4.08 21.34 -18.26
CA ALA A 276 -3.50 20.03 -18.51
C ALA A 276 -3.20 19.27 -17.21
N PHE A 277 -2.66 19.94 -16.18
CA PHE A 277 -2.40 19.33 -14.86
C PHE A 277 -3.68 18.84 -14.19
N ARG A 278 -4.77 19.61 -14.26
CA ARG A 278 -6.06 19.20 -13.70
C ARG A 278 -6.66 17.99 -14.44
N GLU A 279 -6.66 18.01 -15.77
CA GLU A 279 -7.18 16.91 -16.59
C GLU A 279 -6.37 15.62 -16.39
N VAL A 280 -5.04 15.72 -16.48
CA VAL A 280 -4.10 14.61 -16.28
C VAL A 280 -4.19 14.07 -14.86
N GLY A 281 -4.21 14.94 -13.85
CA GLY A 281 -4.28 14.56 -12.44
C GLY A 281 -5.53 13.73 -12.14
N ASN A 282 -6.69 14.16 -12.64
CA ASN A 282 -7.94 13.41 -12.51
C ASN A 282 -7.83 12.03 -13.16
N ARG A 283 -7.36 11.93 -14.41
CA ARG A 283 -7.22 10.63 -15.11
C ARG A 283 -6.20 9.70 -14.46
N LEU A 284 -5.12 10.23 -13.90
CA LEU A 284 -4.12 9.44 -13.17
C LEU A 284 -4.67 8.93 -11.82
N GLN A 285 -5.46 9.75 -11.12
CA GLN A 285 -6.14 9.34 -9.89
C GLN A 285 -7.21 8.27 -10.18
N GLU A 286 -8.03 8.47 -11.20
CA GLU A 286 -9.04 7.51 -11.65
C GLU A 286 -8.41 6.17 -12.07
N ARG A 287 -7.36 6.19 -12.90
CA ARG A 287 -6.62 4.97 -13.29
C ARG A 287 -6.05 4.22 -12.08
N ARG A 288 -5.51 4.94 -11.09
CA ARG A 288 -5.00 4.35 -9.83
C ARG A 288 -6.14 3.81 -8.95
N HIS A 289 -7.28 4.49 -8.91
CA HIS A 289 -8.45 4.06 -8.14
C HIS A 289 -9.07 2.79 -8.74
N LEU A 290 -9.26 2.75 -10.06
CA LEU A 290 -9.75 1.56 -10.78
C LEU A 290 -8.79 0.38 -10.63
N ASP A 291 -7.48 0.60 -10.79
CA ASP A 291 -6.49 -0.47 -10.58
C ASP A 291 -6.53 -1.02 -9.14
N LEU A 292 -6.70 -0.15 -8.13
CA LEU A 292 -6.96 -0.60 -6.76
C LEU A 292 -8.25 -1.42 -6.69
N VAL A 293 -9.39 -0.89 -7.11
CA VAL A 293 -10.71 -1.56 -7.00
C VAL A 293 -10.73 -2.93 -7.67
N TYR A 294 -10.14 -3.07 -8.86
CA TYR A 294 -10.11 -4.36 -9.57
C TYR A 294 -9.07 -5.36 -9.05
N ASN A 295 -8.06 -4.93 -8.28
CA ASN A 295 -6.95 -5.78 -7.83
C ASN A 295 -6.76 -5.77 -6.31
N PHE A 296 -7.76 -5.31 -5.54
CA PHE A 296 -7.73 -5.27 -4.08
C PHE A 296 -8.22 -6.59 -3.48
N GLY A 297 -7.62 -6.98 -2.34
CA GLY A 297 -8.04 -8.14 -1.57
C GLY A 297 -7.39 -9.46 -2.02
N SER A 298 -8.16 -10.54 -1.89
CA SER A 298 -7.76 -11.91 -2.18
C SER A 298 -8.98 -12.72 -2.63
N HIS A 299 -8.98 -14.04 -2.45
CA HIS A 299 -10.17 -14.88 -2.63
C HIS A 299 -11.15 -14.84 -1.43
N LEU A 300 -10.76 -14.17 -0.34
CA LEU A 300 -11.54 -13.90 0.88
C LEU A 300 -12.37 -12.61 0.77
#